data_AF-A0A3C1XDJ6-F1
#
_entry.id   AF-A0A3C1XDJ6-F1
#
_cell.length_a   1.000
_cell.length_b   1.000
_cell.length_c   1.000
_cell.angle_alpha   90.00
_cell.angle_beta   90.00
_cell.angle_gamma   90.00
#
_symmetry.space_group_name_H-M   'P 1'
#
loop_
_entity.id
_entity.type
_entity.pdbx_description
1 polymer ?
#
loop_
_entity_poly.entity_id
_entity_poly.type
_entity_poly.pdbx_seq_one_letter_code
_entity_poly.pdbx_strand_id
1 'polypeptide(L)'
;MSETIRVIADNVNNLKNVSLEIPKKKITVFTGVSGSGKSSLVFDTLADESQRLLNETFPAFVRQFLPKYERPNVERIENLPASIVIDQKTLGGNARSTLATITDIAPVIRHLFSSGGQPQLGVDHFSFNLPAGMCPDCQGIGKKLELKMELFVDMERSLNDGAVLFKPYQKIVKMYVENGLFDGEKLLKDFTEEELDRLYHGKEVGKIKMGEYNLTYEGIVDKFNR
;
A
#
# COMPACT_ATOMS: atom_id res chain seq x y z
N MET A 1 38.66 -18.79 -17.52
CA MET A 1 37.61 -18.80 -16.47
C MET A 1 36.86 -20.12 -16.60
N SER A 2 36.42 -20.74 -15.49
CA SER A 2 35.59 -21.94 -15.57
C SER A 2 34.25 -21.62 -16.25
N GLU A 3 33.88 -22.40 -17.26
CA GLU A 3 32.70 -22.20 -18.11
C GLU A 3 31.40 -22.78 -17.51
N THR A 4 31.47 -23.43 -16.34
CA THR A 4 30.32 -24.05 -15.67
C THR A 4 30.23 -23.65 -14.20
N ILE A 5 29.01 -23.49 -13.68
CA ILE A 5 28.73 -23.50 -12.24
C ILE A 5 28.63 -24.97 -11.82
N ARG A 6 29.35 -25.39 -10.79
CA ARG A 6 29.30 -26.78 -10.31
C ARG A 6 28.63 -26.81 -8.95
N VAL A 7 27.57 -27.59 -8.83
CA VAL A 7 26.88 -27.88 -7.56
C VAL A 7 27.25 -29.30 -7.16
N ILE A 8 27.76 -29.47 -5.94
CA ILE A 8 28.20 -30.76 -5.40
C ILE A 8 27.39 -31.04 -4.14
N ALA A 9 26.70 -32.18 -4.14
CA ALA A 9 25.98 -32.74 -3.00
C ALA A 9 24.97 -31.78 -2.33
N ASP A 10 24.00 -31.32 -3.11
CA ASP A 10 22.91 -30.46 -2.64
C ASP A 10 21.79 -31.27 -1.96
N ASN A 11 21.47 -30.87 -0.73
CA ASN A 11 20.48 -31.47 0.15
C ASN A 11 19.50 -30.40 0.71
N VAL A 12 19.33 -29.26 0.02
CA VAL A 12 18.35 -28.25 0.41
C VAL A 12 16.92 -28.77 0.23
N ASN A 13 16.09 -28.58 1.25
CA ASN A 13 14.70 -29.04 1.31
C ASN A 13 14.56 -30.54 0.99
N ASN A 14 13.96 -30.88 -0.15
CA ASN A 14 13.74 -32.26 -0.58
C ASN A 14 14.73 -32.77 -1.64
N LEU A 15 15.80 -32.01 -1.91
CA LEU A 15 16.89 -32.46 -2.77
C LEU A 15 17.63 -33.62 -2.12
N LYS A 16 18.00 -34.61 -2.93
CA LYS A 16 18.63 -35.87 -2.48
C LYS A 16 20.04 -35.97 -3.02
N ASN A 17 20.99 -35.30 -2.36
CA ASN A 17 22.41 -35.32 -2.71
C ASN A 17 22.67 -34.98 -4.20
N VAL A 18 22.03 -33.92 -4.68
CA VAL A 18 22.02 -33.55 -6.10
C VAL A 18 23.34 -32.88 -6.49
N SER A 19 24.00 -33.40 -7.53
CA SER A 19 25.21 -32.78 -8.11
C SER A 19 25.00 -32.53 -9.60
N LEU A 20 25.34 -31.34 -10.08
CA LEU A 20 25.18 -30.97 -11.48
C LEU A 20 26.14 -29.86 -11.92
N GLU A 21 26.30 -29.74 -13.24
CA GLU A 21 27.02 -28.65 -13.87
C GLU A 21 26.06 -27.80 -14.70
N ILE A 22 26.05 -26.49 -14.46
CA ILE A 22 25.24 -25.51 -15.20
C ILE A 22 26.17 -24.73 -16.13
N PRO A 23 25.98 -24.80 -17.46
CA PRO A 23 26.81 -24.05 -18.40
C PRO A 23 26.53 -22.55 -18.29
N LYS A 24 27.59 -21.76 -18.19
CA LYS A 24 27.52 -20.29 -18.24
C LYS A 24 27.27 -19.83 -19.67
N LYS A 25 26.76 -18.59 -19.81
CA LYS A 25 26.48 -17.94 -21.11
C LYS A 25 25.50 -18.73 -22.00
N LYS A 26 24.71 -19.61 -21.40
CA LYS A 26 23.63 -20.35 -22.04
C LYS A 26 22.34 -20.14 -21.26
N ILE A 27 21.21 -20.21 -21.97
CA ILE A 27 19.90 -20.27 -21.33
C ILE A 27 19.72 -21.70 -20.82
N THR A 28 19.73 -21.87 -19.50
CA THR A 28 19.47 -23.16 -18.85
C THR A 28 18.05 -23.16 -18.31
N VAL A 29 17.28 -24.20 -18.64
CA VAL A 29 15.88 -24.35 -18.21
C VAL A 29 15.78 -25.55 -17.27
N PHE A 30 15.31 -25.32 -16.05
CA PHE A 30 15.02 -26.38 -15.08
C PHE A 30 13.56 -26.84 -15.24
N THR A 31 13.36 -28.11 -15.59
CA THR A 31 12.02 -28.69 -15.83
C THR A 31 11.76 -29.88 -14.92
N GLY A 32 10.48 -30.27 -14.77
CA GLY A 32 10.05 -31.36 -13.89
C GLY A 32 8.72 -31.09 -13.19
N VAL A 33 8.11 -32.13 -12.61
CA VAL A 33 6.81 -32.08 -11.93
C VAL A 33 6.79 -31.16 -10.70
N SER A 34 5.61 -30.73 -10.25
CA SER A 34 5.50 -29.94 -9.00
C SER A 34 6.13 -30.70 -7.83
N GLY A 35 6.82 -29.99 -6.95
CA GLY A 35 7.53 -30.58 -5.81
C GLY A 35 8.82 -31.34 -6.15
N SER A 36 9.29 -31.35 -7.41
CA SER A 36 10.53 -32.05 -7.78
C SER A 36 11.84 -31.41 -7.28
N GLY A 37 11.78 -30.31 -6.54
CA GLY A 37 12.96 -29.61 -6.02
C GLY A 37 13.56 -28.52 -6.93
N LYS A 38 12.93 -28.18 -8.06
CA LYS A 38 13.42 -27.13 -8.98
C LYS A 38 13.63 -25.78 -8.29
N SER A 39 12.61 -25.32 -7.57
CA SER A 39 12.66 -24.05 -6.86
C SER A 39 13.71 -24.08 -5.75
N SER A 40 13.86 -25.22 -5.08
CA SER A 40 14.87 -25.39 -4.02
C SER A 40 16.29 -25.34 -4.55
N LEU A 41 16.56 -25.92 -5.73
CA LEU A 41 17.85 -25.79 -6.38
C LEU A 41 18.10 -24.35 -6.87
N VAL A 42 17.14 -23.73 -7.55
CA VAL A 42 17.34 -22.42 -8.21
C VAL A 42 17.33 -21.25 -7.23
N PHE A 43 16.34 -21.18 -6.34
CA PHE A 43 16.16 -20.06 -5.43
C PHE A 43 16.85 -20.35 -4.09
N ASP A 44 16.46 -21.43 -3.42
CA ASP A 44 16.89 -21.70 -2.03
C ASP A 44 18.36 -22.16 -1.93
N THR A 45 18.99 -22.53 -3.06
CA THR A 45 20.41 -22.93 -3.11
C THR A 45 21.24 -21.95 -3.90
N LEU A 46 21.03 -21.85 -5.22
CA LEU A 46 21.89 -21.04 -6.09
C LEU A 46 21.72 -19.54 -5.85
N ALA A 47 20.48 -19.05 -5.77
CA ALA A 47 20.23 -17.64 -5.55
C ALA A 47 20.63 -17.22 -4.13
N ASP A 48 20.20 -17.97 -3.12
CA ASP A 48 20.52 -17.68 -1.72
C ASP A 48 22.04 -17.69 -1.46
N GLU A 49 22.78 -18.70 -1.95
CA GLU A 49 24.24 -18.71 -1.81
C GLU A 49 24.89 -17.53 -2.55
N SER A 50 24.40 -17.22 -3.75
CA SER A 50 24.94 -16.11 -4.54
C SER A 50 24.71 -14.76 -3.84
N GLN A 51 23.52 -14.52 -3.30
CA GLN A 51 23.20 -13.31 -2.54
C GLN A 51 23.96 -13.27 -1.21
N ARG A 52 24.13 -14.40 -0.53
CA ARG A 52 24.93 -14.51 0.69
C ARG A 52 26.38 -14.11 0.45
N LEU A 53 27.01 -14.68 -0.58
CA LEU A 53 28.38 -14.35 -0.98
C LEU A 53 28.51 -12.88 -1.42
N LEU A 54 27.52 -12.35 -2.14
CA LEU A 54 27.49 -10.93 -2.51
C LEU A 54 27.42 -10.03 -1.27
N ASN A 55 26.56 -10.36 -0.30
CA ASN A 55 26.44 -9.62 0.95
C ASN A 55 27.76 -9.60 1.74
N GLU A 56 28.55 -10.66 1.68
CA GLU A 56 29.86 -10.72 2.35
C GLU A 56 30.87 -9.70 1.81
N THR A 57 30.71 -9.26 0.56
CA THR A 57 31.58 -8.23 -0.05
C THR A 57 31.35 -6.82 0.50
N PHE A 58 30.23 -6.58 1.19
CA PHE A 58 29.90 -5.27 1.77
C PHE A 58 30.51 -5.07 3.17
N PRO A 59 30.77 -3.81 3.58
CA PRO A 59 31.22 -3.48 4.93
C PRO A 59 30.27 -4.00 6.03
N ALA A 60 30.82 -4.33 7.19
CA ALA A 60 30.06 -4.89 8.31
C ALA A 60 28.83 -4.06 8.73
N PHE A 61 28.93 -2.73 8.65
CA PHE A 61 27.83 -1.81 8.93
C PHE A 61 26.65 -2.00 7.95
N VAL A 62 26.93 -2.06 6.65
CA VAL A 62 25.91 -2.22 5.61
C VAL A 62 25.23 -3.59 5.73
N ARG A 63 26.01 -4.64 6.04
CA ARG A 63 25.48 -6.01 6.21
C ARG A 63 24.40 -6.14 7.29
N GLN A 64 24.32 -5.21 8.25
CA GLN A 64 23.25 -5.20 9.25
C GLN A 64 21.86 -4.90 8.67
N PHE A 65 21.81 -4.19 7.54
CA PHE A 65 20.57 -3.77 6.87
C PHE A 65 20.23 -4.59 5.63
N LEU A 66 21.14 -5.47 5.19
CA LEU A 66 20.91 -6.34 4.05
C LEU A 66 20.05 -7.57 4.44
N PRO A 67 19.28 -8.13 3.50
CA PRO A 67 18.59 -9.39 3.71
C PRO A 67 19.57 -10.47 4.17
N LYS A 68 19.20 -11.23 5.20
CA LYS A 68 20.02 -12.33 5.71
C LYS A 68 19.61 -13.61 4.98
N TYR A 69 20.56 -14.19 4.25
CA TYR A 69 20.39 -15.48 3.60
C TYR A 69 21.10 -16.53 4.45
N GLU A 70 20.40 -17.62 4.73
CA GLU A 70 21.02 -18.77 5.40
C GLU A 70 21.97 -19.46 4.44
N ARG A 71 23.01 -20.11 4.98
CA ARG A 71 23.89 -20.93 4.15
C ARG A 71 23.12 -22.19 3.74
N PRO A 72 22.93 -22.45 2.44
CA PRO A 72 22.22 -23.64 1.99
C PRO A 72 22.94 -24.93 2.37
N ASN A 73 22.18 -25.99 2.57
CA ASN A 73 22.69 -27.34 2.85
C ASN A 73 23.24 -28.01 1.59
N VAL A 74 24.39 -27.52 1.13
CA VAL A 74 25.14 -27.99 -0.03
C VAL A 74 26.61 -28.12 0.35
N GLU A 75 27.26 -29.19 -0.08
CA GLU A 75 28.66 -29.43 0.26
C GLU A 75 29.55 -28.34 -0.35
N ARG A 76 29.38 -28.08 -1.65
CA ARG A 76 30.18 -27.09 -2.37
C ARG A 76 29.48 -26.58 -3.61
N ILE A 77 29.61 -25.27 -3.85
CA ILE A 77 29.28 -24.65 -5.13
C ILE A 77 30.55 -23.97 -5.67
N GLU A 78 30.91 -24.27 -6.91
CA GLU A 78 32.06 -23.67 -7.58
C GLU A 78 31.62 -22.74 -8.71
N ASN A 79 32.37 -21.64 -8.87
CA ASN A 79 32.25 -20.70 -9.98
C ASN A 79 30.86 -20.01 -10.07
N LEU A 80 30.15 -19.86 -8.95
CA LEU A 80 28.86 -19.18 -8.85
C LEU A 80 29.04 -17.66 -9.08
N PRO A 81 28.39 -17.06 -10.09
CA PRO A 81 28.39 -15.61 -10.26
C PRO A 81 27.42 -14.93 -9.27
N ALA A 82 27.53 -13.60 -9.15
CA ALA A 82 26.47 -12.79 -8.57
C ALA A 82 25.17 -12.98 -9.38
N SER A 83 24.07 -13.21 -8.70
CA SER A 83 22.76 -13.50 -9.30
C SER A 83 21.86 -12.28 -9.21
N ILE A 84 20.97 -12.14 -10.18
CA ILE A 84 19.81 -11.25 -10.11
C ILE A 84 18.59 -12.16 -10.18
N VAL A 85 17.80 -12.14 -9.11
CA VAL A 85 16.62 -12.97 -8.99
C VAL A 85 15.42 -12.22 -9.56
N ILE A 86 14.75 -12.83 -10.52
CA ILE A 86 13.47 -12.35 -11.05
C ILE A 86 12.44 -13.42 -10.69
N ASP A 87 11.61 -13.13 -9.69
CA ASP A 87 10.55 -14.01 -9.21
C ASP A 87 9.16 -13.40 -9.42
N GLN A 88 8.13 -14.07 -8.91
CA GLN A 88 6.74 -13.62 -9.00
C GLN A 88 6.28 -12.84 -7.78
N LYS A 89 7.18 -12.45 -6.86
CA LYS A 89 6.76 -11.67 -5.69
C LYS A 89 6.24 -10.32 -6.16
N THR A 90 5.13 -9.90 -5.58
CA THR A 90 4.55 -8.59 -5.88
C THR A 90 5.56 -7.51 -5.57
N LEU A 91 5.72 -6.56 -6.49
CA LEU A 91 6.50 -5.36 -6.24
C LEU A 91 5.91 -4.64 -5.02
N GLY A 92 6.76 -4.42 -4.02
CA GLY A 92 6.41 -3.64 -2.84
C GLY A 92 6.24 -2.15 -3.19
N GLY A 93 5.59 -1.41 -2.31
CA GLY A 93 5.38 0.02 -2.49
C GLY A 93 4.27 0.55 -1.60
N ASN A 94 4.01 1.84 -1.72
CA ASN A 94 2.85 2.49 -1.10
C ASN A 94 1.93 3.05 -2.19
N ALA A 95 0.84 3.74 -1.80
CA ALA A 95 -0.10 4.34 -2.75
C ALA A 95 0.53 5.35 -3.74
N ARG A 96 1.77 5.77 -3.50
CA ARG A 96 2.55 6.66 -4.37
C ARG A 96 3.58 5.92 -5.24
N SER A 97 3.73 4.60 -5.07
CA SER A 97 4.56 3.77 -5.94
C SER A 97 3.79 3.42 -7.21
N THR A 98 4.25 3.93 -8.33
CA THR A 98 3.67 3.68 -9.66
C THR A 98 4.66 2.94 -10.55
N LEU A 99 4.20 2.47 -11.70
CA LEU A 99 5.10 1.91 -12.71
C LEU A 99 6.22 2.88 -13.09
N ALA A 100 5.91 4.18 -13.16
CA ALA A 100 6.87 5.21 -13.52
C ALA A 100 7.95 5.43 -12.44
N THR A 101 7.63 5.21 -11.16
CA THR A 101 8.61 5.29 -10.08
C THR A 101 9.49 4.05 -10.01
N ILE A 102 8.95 2.87 -10.28
CA ILE A 102 9.71 1.60 -10.19
C ILE A 102 10.70 1.46 -11.35
N THR A 103 10.35 2.00 -12.52
CA THR A 103 11.19 1.94 -13.72
C THR A 103 12.18 3.10 -13.83
N ASP A 104 12.23 4.00 -12.84
CA ASP A 104 13.02 5.24 -12.85
C ASP A 104 12.78 6.15 -14.07
N ILE A 105 11.67 5.97 -14.79
CA ILE A 105 11.29 6.88 -15.88
C ILE A 105 10.71 8.20 -15.35
N ALA A 106 10.12 8.21 -14.15
CA ALA A 106 9.54 9.41 -13.57
C ALA A 106 10.57 10.55 -13.39
N PRO A 107 11.78 10.35 -12.82
CA PRO A 107 12.84 11.38 -12.82
C PRO A 107 13.19 11.93 -14.20
N VAL A 108 13.26 11.07 -15.22
CA VAL A 108 13.56 11.49 -16.60
C VAL A 108 12.47 12.39 -17.14
N ILE A 109 11.20 11.99 -16.96
CA ILE A 109 10.04 12.79 -17.37
C ILE A 109 10.03 14.13 -16.63
N ARG A 110 10.28 14.15 -15.31
CA ARG A 110 10.34 15.39 -14.53
C ARG A 110 11.39 16.35 -15.05
N HIS A 111 12.56 15.85 -15.44
CA HIS A 111 13.60 16.66 -16.04
C HIS A 111 13.19 17.23 -17.40
N LEU A 112 12.56 16.41 -18.26
CA LEU A 112 12.06 16.86 -19.57
C LEU A 112 11.03 17.99 -19.43
N PHE A 113 10.07 17.86 -18.52
CA PHE A 113 9.05 18.88 -18.28
C PHE A 113 9.62 20.14 -17.61
N SER A 114 10.60 20.00 -16.73
CA SER A 114 11.30 21.12 -16.10
C SER A 114 12.03 21.99 -17.13
N SER A 115 12.73 21.36 -18.06
CA SER A 115 13.52 22.07 -19.09
C SER A 115 12.69 22.52 -20.29
N GLY A 116 11.68 21.73 -20.69
CA GLY A 116 10.88 21.95 -21.89
C GLY A 116 9.53 22.64 -21.68
N GLY A 117 9.10 22.82 -20.43
CA GLY A 117 7.84 23.46 -20.09
C GLY A 117 7.88 24.99 -20.19
N GLN A 118 6.71 25.61 -20.39
CA GLN A 118 6.51 27.06 -20.25
C GLN A 118 5.37 27.34 -19.26
N PRO A 119 5.61 28.05 -18.15
CA PRO A 119 6.92 28.53 -17.69
C PRO A 119 7.87 27.38 -17.30
N GLN A 120 9.17 27.66 -17.29
CA GLN A 120 10.15 26.71 -16.77
C GLN A 120 10.06 26.67 -15.24
N LEU A 121 9.80 25.48 -14.70
CA LEU A 121 9.70 25.23 -13.26
C LEU A 121 10.77 24.22 -12.86
N GLY A 122 11.20 24.24 -11.59
CA GLY A 122 12.11 23.24 -11.06
C GLY A 122 11.51 21.83 -11.07
N VAL A 123 12.35 20.79 -11.18
CA VAL A 123 11.96 19.36 -11.25
C VAL A 123 11.03 18.90 -10.13
N ASP A 124 11.05 19.58 -8.98
CA ASP A 124 10.21 19.28 -7.83
C ASP A 124 8.73 19.59 -8.07
N HIS A 125 8.42 20.57 -8.92
CA HIS A 125 7.06 20.91 -9.33
C HIS A 125 6.40 19.81 -10.17
N PHE A 126 7.19 18.88 -10.71
CA PHE A 126 6.71 17.74 -11.48
C PHE A 126 6.71 16.45 -10.66
N SER A 127 6.95 16.54 -9.35
CA SER A 127 6.90 15.40 -8.44
C SER A 127 5.61 15.43 -7.61
N PHE A 128 4.75 14.43 -7.81
CA PHE A 128 3.59 14.22 -6.94
C PHE A 128 3.99 13.76 -5.52
N ASN A 129 5.26 13.45 -5.27
CA ASN A 129 5.76 13.11 -3.94
C ASN A 129 6.24 14.33 -3.14
N LEU A 130 6.34 15.51 -3.76
CA LEU A 130 6.89 16.72 -3.14
C LEU A 130 5.81 17.79 -3.00
N PRO A 131 5.80 18.57 -1.91
CA PRO A 131 4.83 19.66 -1.71
C PRO A 131 4.73 20.65 -2.87
N ALA A 132 5.85 20.91 -3.54
CA ALA A 132 5.91 21.84 -4.66
C ALA A 132 5.10 21.37 -5.91
N GLY A 133 4.93 20.07 -6.09
CA GLY A 133 4.26 19.48 -7.26
C GLY A 133 3.02 18.65 -6.94
N MET A 134 2.77 18.33 -5.67
CA MET A 134 1.62 17.52 -5.29
C MET A 134 0.36 18.37 -5.16
N CYS A 135 -0.78 17.83 -5.60
CA CYS A 135 -2.08 18.41 -5.31
C CYS A 135 -2.32 18.45 -3.78
N PRO A 136 -2.72 19.59 -3.19
CA PRO A 136 -2.90 19.70 -1.74
C PRO A 136 -4.07 18.86 -1.22
N ASP A 137 -5.12 18.67 -2.02
CA ASP A 137 -6.33 17.97 -1.60
C ASP A 137 -6.13 16.45 -1.48
N CYS A 138 -5.40 15.84 -2.41
CA CYS A 138 -5.10 14.40 -2.39
C CYS A 138 -3.66 14.10 -1.95
N GLN A 139 -2.86 15.11 -1.63
CA GLN A 139 -1.45 14.99 -1.24
C GLN A 139 -0.63 14.09 -2.19
N GLY A 140 -0.90 14.23 -3.49
CA GLY A 140 -0.21 13.49 -4.56
C GLY A 140 -0.60 12.02 -4.71
N ILE A 141 -1.62 11.53 -3.99
CA ILE A 141 -2.16 10.17 -4.14
C ILE A 141 -2.96 10.04 -5.45
N GLY A 142 -3.57 11.14 -5.92
CA GLY A 142 -4.44 11.15 -7.08
C GLY A 142 -5.82 10.52 -6.84
N LYS A 143 -6.13 10.15 -5.59
CA LYS A 143 -7.43 9.61 -5.15
C LYS A 143 -7.76 10.16 -3.77
N LYS A 144 -9.05 10.34 -3.50
CA LYS A 144 -9.60 10.70 -2.19
C LYS A 144 -10.69 9.70 -1.83
N LEU A 145 -10.77 9.34 -0.56
CA LEU A 145 -11.91 8.60 -0.03
C LEU A 145 -13.00 9.61 0.28
N GLU A 146 -14.18 9.42 -0.32
CA GLU A 146 -15.35 10.26 -0.08
C GLU A 146 -16.51 9.40 0.36
N LEU A 147 -17.28 9.95 1.31
CA LEU A 147 -18.52 9.34 1.77
C LEU A 147 -19.60 9.49 0.70
N LYS A 148 -20.15 8.38 0.24
CA LYS A 148 -21.33 8.40 -0.64
C LYS A 148 -22.57 8.63 0.22
N MET A 149 -23.12 9.84 0.16
CA MET A 149 -24.26 10.24 1.00
C MET A 149 -25.47 9.32 0.82
N GLU A 150 -25.75 8.84 -0.39
CA GLU A 150 -26.86 7.91 -0.67
C GLU A 150 -26.76 6.56 0.08
N LEU A 151 -25.55 6.14 0.44
CA LEU A 151 -25.35 4.92 1.26
C LEU A 151 -25.40 5.21 2.76
N PHE A 152 -25.40 6.50 3.12
CA PHE A 152 -25.29 6.97 4.48
C PHE A 152 -26.63 7.50 5.00
N VAL A 153 -27.41 8.14 4.13
CA VAL A 153 -28.73 8.71 4.41
C VAL A 153 -29.73 8.45 3.28
N ASP A 154 -31.00 8.35 3.64
CA ASP A 154 -32.15 8.28 2.76
C ASP A 154 -32.97 9.58 2.88
N MET A 155 -32.94 10.41 1.84
CA MET A 155 -33.59 11.73 1.82
C MET A 155 -35.12 11.64 1.84
N GLU A 156 -35.68 10.48 1.51
CA GLU A 156 -37.13 10.25 1.47
C GLU A 156 -37.72 9.81 2.82
N ARG A 157 -36.89 9.68 3.86
CA ARG A 157 -37.31 9.29 5.21
C ARG A 157 -37.06 10.40 6.22
N SER A 158 -37.77 10.34 7.34
CA SER A 158 -37.50 11.16 8.52
C SER A 158 -36.45 10.51 9.43
N LEU A 159 -35.88 11.28 10.36
CA LEU A 159 -34.89 10.73 11.30
C LEU A 159 -35.48 9.61 12.18
N ASN A 160 -36.77 9.70 12.54
CA ASN A 160 -37.48 8.66 13.28
C ASN A 160 -37.79 7.42 12.42
N ASP A 161 -37.99 7.59 11.11
CA ASP A 161 -38.18 6.49 10.14
C ASP A 161 -36.86 5.90 9.64
N GLY A 162 -35.75 6.21 10.31
CA GLY A 162 -34.45 5.61 10.03
C GLY A 162 -33.78 6.14 8.76
N ALA A 163 -33.92 7.43 8.50
CA ALA A 163 -33.25 8.10 7.38
C ALA A 163 -31.72 7.96 7.41
N VAL A 164 -31.09 7.71 8.57
CA VAL A 164 -29.66 7.37 8.64
C VAL A 164 -29.48 5.88 8.42
N LEU A 165 -28.92 5.50 7.27
CA LEU A 165 -28.77 4.12 6.84
C LEU A 165 -27.60 3.41 7.54
N PHE A 166 -26.61 4.16 8.00
CA PHE A 166 -25.46 3.60 8.72
C PHE A 166 -25.82 3.27 10.18
N LYS A 167 -26.02 1.97 10.46
CA LYS A 167 -26.50 1.45 11.76
C LYS A 167 -25.77 2.01 13.00
N PRO A 168 -24.43 2.15 13.03
CA PRO A 168 -23.75 2.72 14.19
C PRO A 168 -24.21 4.13 14.58
N TYR A 169 -24.72 4.93 13.64
CA TYR A 169 -25.18 6.30 13.90
C TYR A 169 -26.69 6.42 14.12
N GLN A 170 -27.49 5.39 13.86
CA GLN A 170 -28.93 5.43 14.14
C GLN A 170 -29.24 5.73 15.62
N LYS A 171 -28.45 5.14 16.54
CA LYS A 171 -28.61 5.38 17.98
C LYS A 171 -28.30 6.83 18.38
N ILE A 172 -27.24 7.41 17.79
CA ILE A 172 -26.82 8.78 18.14
C ILE A 172 -27.80 9.81 17.60
N VAL A 173 -28.31 9.57 16.39
CA VAL A 173 -29.30 10.43 15.73
C VAL A 173 -30.64 10.38 16.46
N LYS A 174 -31.11 9.19 16.85
CA LYS A 174 -32.31 9.05 17.67
C LYS A 174 -32.19 9.85 18.97
N MET A 175 -31.04 9.78 19.62
CA MET A 175 -30.77 10.55 20.82
C MET A 175 -30.79 12.07 20.54
N TYR A 176 -30.32 12.54 19.38
CA TYR A 176 -30.43 13.96 19.00
C TYR A 176 -31.89 14.41 18.84
N VAL A 177 -32.72 13.60 18.19
CA VAL A 177 -34.15 13.85 18.07
C VAL A 177 -34.83 13.88 19.44
N GLU A 178 -34.55 12.91 20.31
CA GLU A 178 -35.12 12.84 21.68
C GLU A 178 -34.76 14.05 22.56
N ASN A 179 -33.63 14.71 22.28
CA ASN A 179 -33.20 15.94 22.97
C ASN A 179 -33.67 17.22 22.27
N GLY A 180 -34.52 17.12 21.24
CA GLY A 180 -35.11 18.27 20.55
C GLY A 180 -34.16 19.04 19.64
N LEU A 181 -33.03 18.44 19.23
CA LEU A 181 -32.08 19.10 18.31
C LEU A 181 -32.59 19.17 16.87
N PHE A 182 -33.47 18.23 16.49
CA PHE A 182 -34.07 18.11 15.17
C PHE A 182 -35.54 17.74 15.29
N ASP A 183 -36.34 18.17 14.32
CA ASP A 183 -37.68 17.63 14.12
C ASP A 183 -37.54 16.21 13.53
N GLY A 184 -37.90 15.20 14.33
CA GLY A 184 -37.74 13.79 13.99
C GLY A 184 -38.73 13.26 12.95
N GLU A 185 -39.84 13.97 12.73
CA GLU A 185 -40.91 13.56 11.81
C GLU A 185 -40.75 14.17 10.42
N LYS A 186 -40.04 15.29 10.32
CA LYS A 186 -39.73 15.96 9.07
C LYS A 186 -38.85 15.06 8.19
N LEU A 187 -39.18 14.96 6.88
CA LEU A 187 -38.36 14.22 5.93
C LEU A 187 -37.03 14.95 5.69
N LEU A 188 -35.94 14.21 5.51
CA LEU A 188 -34.62 14.80 5.29
C LEU A 188 -34.56 15.72 4.07
N LYS A 189 -35.28 15.41 2.99
CA LYS A 189 -35.36 16.30 1.80
C LYS A 189 -35.99 17.67 2.07
N ASP A 190 -36.78 17.78 3.13
CA ASP A 190 -37.46 19.02 3.51
C ASP A 190 -36.62 19.83 4.51
N PHE A 191 -35.48 19.30 4.99
CA PHE A 191 -34.59 20.02 5.89
C PHE A 191 -34.00 21.25 5.20
N THR A 192 -33.84 22.34 5.95
CA THR A 192 -33.12 23.52 5.47
C THR A 192 -31.63 23.21 5.35
N GLU A 193 -30.89 24.01 4.58
CA GLU A 193 -29.42 23.87 4.48
C GLU A 193 -28.73 23.94 5.85
N GLU A 194 -29.24 24.79 6.75
CA GLU A 194 -28.75 24.90 8.14
C GLU A 194 -29.02 23.63 8.96
N GLU A 195 -30.20 23.02 8.80
CA GLU A 195 -30.55 21.77 9.48
C GLU A 195 -29.68 20.59 8.97
N LEU A 196 -29.43 20.54 7.66
CA LEU A 196 -28.56 19.52 7.05
C LEU A 196 -27.09 19.71 7.45
N ASP A 197 -26.57 20.94 7.42
CA ASP A 197 -25.20 21.23 7.85
C ASP A 197 -25.03 20.92 9.35
N ARG A 198 -26.05 21.24 10.17
CA ARG A 198 -26.08 20.84 11.58
C ARG A 198 -26.06 19.31 11.75
N LEU A 199 -26.82 18.57 10.95
CA LEU A 199 -26.84 17.10 11.03
C LEU A 199 -25.50 16.51 10.59
N TYR A 200 -24.95 16.96 9.47
CA TYR A 200 -23.78 16.36 8.82
C TYR A 200 -22.46 16.80 9.41
N HIS A 201 -22.28 18.09 9.66
CA HIS A 201 -21.01 18.68 10.09
C HIS A 201 -21.07 19.18 11.54
N GLY A 202 -22.26 19.57 12.01
CA GLY A 202 -22.44 19.99 13.40
C GLY A 202 -21.82 21.32 13.74
N LYS A 203 -21.63 22.19 12.73
CA LYS A 203 -21.31 23.59 12.95
C LYS A 203 -22.34 24.20 13.92
N GLU A 204 -21.83 25.01 14.85
CA GLU A 204 -22.61 25.87 15.75
C GLU A 204 -23.41 25.20 16.88
N VAL A 205 -23.43 23.86 17.02
CA VAL A 205 -24.18 23.20 18.10
C VAL A 205 -23.44 23.23 19.45
N GLY A 206 -22.12 23.06 19.43
CA GLY A 206 -21.30 23.10 20.65
C GLY A 206 -21.60 21.95 21.62
N LYS A 207 -21.82 22.27 22.91
CA LYS A 207 -22.14 21.28 23.95
C LYS A 207 -23.65 21.17 24.13
N ILE A 208 -24.16 19.95 24.02
CA ILE A 208 -25.54 19.60 24.27
C ILE A 208 -25.66 19.01 25.68
N LYS A 209 -26.70 19.42 26.40
CA LYS A 209 -26.99 18.96 27.75
C LYS A 209 -27.89 17.71 27.66
N MET A 210 -27.40 16.60 28.16
CA MET A 210 -28.07 15.29 28.14
C MET A 210 -28.29 14.81 29.57
N GLY A 211 -29.45 15.16 30.15
CA GLY A 211 -29.72 14.93 31.56
C GLY A 211 -28.69 15.64 32.45
N GLU A 212 -27.90 14.88 33.19
CA GLU A 212 -26.83 15.40 34.06
C GLU A 212 -25.47 15.60 33.35
N TYR A 213 -25.31 15.11 32.13
CA TYR A 213 -24.03 15.13 31.41
C TYR A 213 -24.02 16.15 30.27
N ASN A 214 -22.86 16.74 29.99
CA ASN A 214 -22.65 17.56 28.80
C ASN A 214 -21.88 16.74 27.77
N LEU A 215 -22.43 16.61 26.56
CA LEU A 215 -21.77 15.98 25.43
C LEU A 215 -21.38 17.06 24.42
N THR A 216 -20.22 16.93 23.77
CA THR A 216 -19.91 17.74 22.58
C THR A 216 -20.64 17.12 21.39
N TYR A 217 -21.47 17.92 20.72
CA TYR A 217 -22.13 17.49 19.49
C TYR A 217 -21.09 17.39 18.36
N GLU A 218 -21.24 16.38 17.51
CA GLU A 218 -20.40 16.15 16.34
C GLU A 218 -21.32 15.65 15.22
N GLY A 219 -21.26 16.27 14.04
CA GLY A 219 -22.08 15.89 12.91
C GLY A 219 -21.75 14.47 12.41
N ILE A 220 -22.74 13.79 11.83
CA ILE A 220 -22.59 12.38 11.45
C ILE A 220 -21.55 12.14 10.34
N VAL A 221 -21.33 13.10 9.44
CA VAL A 221 -20.35 13.01 8.34
C VAL A 221 -18.94 13.28 8.87
N ASP A 222 -18.77 14.32 9.68
CA ASP A 222 -17.47 14.66 10.26
C ASP A 222 -16.97 13.55 11.20
N LYS A 223 -17.89 12.96 11.97
CA LYS A 223 -17.62 11.80 12.82
C LYS A 223 -17.20 10.55 12.04
N PHE A 224 -17.63 10.41 10.78
CA PHE A 224 -17.26 9.29 9.92
C PHE A 224 -15.88 9.49 9.26
N ASN A 225 -15.56 10.74 8.90
CA ASN A 225 -14.32 11.08 8.21
C ASN A 225 -13.11 11.25 9.15
N ARG A 226 -13.34 11.19 10.46
CA ARG A 226 -12.30 11.21 11.50
C ARG A 226 -11.63 9.85 11.66
#